data_AF-A0A451AHH8-F1
#
_entry.id   AF-A0A451AHH8-F1
#
_cell.length_a   1.000
_cell.length_b   1.000
_cell.length_c   1.000
_cell.angle_alpha   90.00
_cell.angle_beta   90.00
_cell.angle_gamma   90.00
#
_symmetry.space_group_name_H-M   'P 1'
#
loop_
_entity.id
_entity.type
_entity.pdbx_description
1 polymer ?
#
loop_
_entity_poly.entity_id
_entity_poly.type
_entity_poly.pdbx_seq_one_letter_code
_entity_poly.pdbx_strand_id
1 'polypeptide(L)' 'SGAVVEVAQGKDAQALVPFWKRLKHSRAKIEAVATDMGLAYIKAVRENLPKATLVFDHFHIIKLYNEK' A
#
# COMPACT_ATOMS: atom_id res chain seq x y z
N SER A 1 -4.12 -11.36 14.36
CA SER A 1 -2.87 -10.66 14.77
C SER A 1 -2.32 -9.93 13.56
N GLY A 2 -1.67 -8.78 13.75
CA GLY A 2 -0.95 -8.05 12.70
C GLY A 2 0.56 -8.27 12.81
N ALA A 3 1.28 -8.13 11.71
CA ALA A 3 2.74 -8.20 11.68
C ALA A 3 3.31 -7.15 10.72
N VAL A 4 4.41 -6.52 11.11
CA VAL A 4 5.19 -5.66 10.21
C VAL A 4 6.07 -6.58 9.36
N VAL A 5 5.87 -6.56 8.04
CA VAL A 5 6.57 -7.44 7.09
C VAL A 5 7.72 -6.75 6.37
N GLU A 6 7.76 -5.41 6.37
CA GLU A 6 8.83 -4.59 5.78
C GLU A 6 8.92 -3.26 6.53
N VAL A 7 10.15 -2.80 6.76
CA VAL A 7 10.45 -1.41 7.09
C VAL A 7 11.50 -0.93 6.10
N ALA A 8 11.22 0.14 5.37
CA ALA A 8 12.12 0.70 4.37
C ALA A 8 12.45 2.16 4.70
N GLN A 9 13.68 2.57 4.42
CA GLN A 9 14.13 3.94 4.63
C GLN A 9 13.88 4.78 3.39
N GLY A 10 13.24 5.94 3.56
CA GLY A 10 12.86 6.83 2.46
C GLY A 10 11.35 6.90 2.26
N LYS A 11 10.91 7.91 1.48
CA LYS A 11 9.48 8.15 1.15
C LYS A 11 9.18 7.91 -0.34
N ASP A 12 10.14 7.39 -1.09
CA ASP A 12 10.00 7.16 -2.53
C ASP A 12 9.48 5.75 -2.84
N ALA A 13 8.95 5.58 -4.05
CA ALA A 13 8.48 4.27 -4.51
C ALA A 13 9.64 3.26 -4.67
N GLN A 14 10.89 3.75 -4.77
CA GLN A 14 12.07 2.91 -4.93
C GLN A 14 12.37 2.11 -3.65
N ALA A 15 12.16 2.71 -2.48
CA ALA A 15 12.30 2.03 -1.19
C ALA A 15 11.44 0.76 -1.06
N LEU A 16 10.33 0.65 -1.81
CA LEU A 16 9.42 -0.49 -1.77
C LEU A 16 9.72 -1.57 -2.83
N VAL A 17 10.67 -1.36 -3.73
CA VAL A 17 11.02 -2.34 -4.78
C VAL A 17 11.41 -3.72 -4.19
N PRO A 18 12.23 -3.81 -3.13
CA PRO A 18 12.55 -5.09 -2.50
C PRO A 18 11.31 -5.81 -1.93
N PHE A 19 10.42 -5.05 -1.30
CA PHE A 19 9.16 -5.56 -0.76
C PHE A 19 8.29 -6.18 -1.86
N TRP A 20 8.07 -5.48 -2.97
CA TRP A 20 7.25 -6.00 -4.07
C TRP A 20 7.82 -7.29 -4.67
N LYS A 21 9.15 -7.39 -4.78
CA LYS A 21 9.82 -8.63 -5.20
C LYS A 21 9.52 -9.74 -4.21
N ARG A 22 9.72 -9.53 -2.91
CA ARG A 22 9.47 -10.56 -1.88
C ARG A 22 8.00 -10.98 -1.82
N LEU A 23 7.07 -10.04 -1.91
CA LEU A 23 5.64 -10.32 -1.95
C LEU A 23 5.26 -11.21 -3.14
N LYS A 24 5.79 -10.92 -4.34
CA LYS A 24 5.57 -11.77 -5.52
C LYS A 24 6.11 -13.19 -5.34
N HIS A 25 7.28 -13.35 -4.72
CA HIS A 25 7.86 -14.67 -4.43
C HIS A 25 7.07 -15.47 -3.40
N SER A 26 6.36 -14.80 -2.48
CA SER A 26 5.50 -15.47 -1.49
C SER A 26 4.28 -16.16 -2.12
N ARG A 27 3.92 -15.82 -3.36
CA ARG A 27 2.71 -16.30 -4.07
C ARG A 27 1.40 -16.02 -3.31
N ALA A 28 1.41 -15.08 -2.37
CA ALA A 28 0.22 -14.66 -1.67
C ALA A 28 -0.84 -14.15 -2.65
N LYS A 29 -2.09 -14.57 -2.46
CA LYS A 29 -3.23 -14.04 -3.20
C LYS A 29 -3.79 -12.85 -2.42
N ILE A 30 -3.43 -11.65 -2.87
CA ILE A 30 -3.89 -10.41 -2.25
C ILE A 30 -5.22 -10.00 -2.88
N GLU A 31 -6.28 -9.98 -2.07
CA GLU A 31 -7.63 -9.59 -2.51
C GLU A 31 -7.88 -8.08 -2.39
N ALA A 32 -7.30 -7.45 -1.37
CA ALA A 32 -7.43 -6.02 -1.12
C ALA A 32 -6.16 -5.43 -0.49
N VAL A 33 -5.96 -4.14 -0.73
CA VAL A 33 -4.88 -3.35 -0.14
C VAL A 33 -5.47 -2.02 0.36
N ALA A 34 -5.25 -1.72 1.64
CA ALA A 34 -5.59 -0.43 2.22
C ALA A 34 -4.37 0.51 2.14
N THR A 35 -4.53 1.70 1.56
CA THR A 35 -3.47 2.73 1.50
C THR A 35 -3.99 4.13 1.82
N ASP A 36 -3.05 5.04 2.06
CA ASP A 36 -3.30 6.48 1.97
C ASP A 36 -3.71 6.89 0.54
N MET A 37 -4.34 8.06 0.40
CA MET A 37 -4.83 8.66 -0.83
C MET A 37 -3.71 9.29 -1.69
N GLY A 38 -2.45 9.24 -1.25
CA GLY A 38 -1.31 9.74 -2.03
C GLY A 38 -1.13 8.99 -3.35
N LEU A 39 -1.03 9.74 -4.47
CA LEU A 39 -0.88 9.20 -5.82
C LEU A 39 0.26 8.18 -5.97
N ALA A 40 1.36 8.36 -5.25
CA ALA A 40 2.50 7.45 -5.27
C ALA A 40 2.13 6.03 -4.79
N TYR A 41 1.34 5.93 -3.70
CA TYR A 41 0.92 4.64 -3.16
C TYR A 41 -0.14 3.97 -4.05
N ILE A 42 -1.09 4.75 -4.56
CA ILE A 42 -2.10 4.27 -5.52
C ILE A 42 -1.40 3.65 -6.73
N LYS A 43 -0.44 4.37 -7.32
CA LYS A 43 0.33 3.90 -8.47
C LYS A 43 1.12 2.62 -8.14
N ALA A 44 1.84 2.61 -7.02
CA ALA A 44 2.65 1.46 -6.61
C ALA A 44 1.80 0.18 -6.43
N VAL A 45 0.61 0.29 -5.83
CA VAL A 45 -0.30 -0.84 -5.68
C VAL A 45 -0.86 -1.28 -7.03
N ARG A 46 -1.32 -0.36 -7.87
CA ARG A 46 -1.90 -0.70 -9.18
C ARG A 46 -0.89 -1.37 -10.11
N GLU A 47 0.37 -0.94 -10.08
CA GLU A 47 1.45 -1.53 -10.88
C GLU A 47 1.84 -2.95 -10.41
N ASN A 48 1.77 -3.22 -9.10
CA ASN A 48 2.24 -4.50 -8.54
C ASN A 48 1.13 -5.51 -8.26
N LEU A 49 -0.09 -5.05 -8.00
CA LEU A 49 -1.27 -5.82 -7.62
C LEU A 49 -2.51 -5.33 -8.39
N PRO A 50 -2.51 -5.41 -9.73
CA PRO A 50 -3.58 -4.82 -10.55
C PRO A 50 -4.98 -5.41 -10.29
N LYS A 51 -5.04 -6.64 -9.75
CA LYS A 51 -6.28 -7.35 -9.43
C LYS A 51 -6.79 -7.12 -8.01
N ALA A 52 -5.99 -6.54 -7.12
CA ALA A 52 -6.41 -6.30 -5.76
C ALA A 52 -7.36 -5.10 -5.70
N THR A 53 -8.36 -5.17 -4.82
CA THR A 53 -9.23 -4.06 -4.49
C THR A 53 -8.43 -3.00 -3.74
N LEU A 54 -8.35 -1.79 -4.29
CA LEU A 54 -7.73 -0.66 -3.60
C LEU A 54 -8.75 -0.03 -2.66
N VAL A 55 -8.45 -0.01 -1.38
CA VAL A 55 -9.26 0.58 -0.32
C VAL A 55 -8.51 1.79 0.23
N PHE A 56 -9.19 2.91 0.40
CA PHE A 56 -8.60 4.05 1.10
C PHE A 56 -8.81 3.88 2.61
N ASP A 57 -7.76 4.14 3.37
CA ASP A 57 -7.82 4.05 4.82
C ASP A 57 -8.85 5.06 5.38
N HIS A 58 -9.79 4.52 6.16
CA HIS A 58 -10.84 5.28 6.83
C HIS A 58 -10.29 6.41 7.71
N PHE A 59 -9.14 6.21 8.35
CA PHE A 59 -8.53 7.24 9.20
C PHE A 59 -8.17 8.50 8.39
N HIS A 60 -7.55 8.32 7.21
CA HIS A 60 -7.16 9.44 6.35
C HIS A 60 -8.39 10.15 5.77
N ILE A 61 -9.47 9.42 5.49
CA ILE A 61 -10.74 9.99 5.02
C ILE A 61 -11.42 10.83 6.11
N ILE A 62 -11.53 10.31 7.34
CA ILE A 62 -12.10 11.06 8.48
C ILE A 62 -11.26 12.31 8.76
N LYS A 63 -9.94 12.19 8.73
CA LYS A 63 -9.04 13.33 8.94
C LYS A 63 -9.29 14.42 7.89
N LEU A 64 -9.34 14.07 6.61
CA LEU A 64 -9.65 15.00 5.52
C LEU A 64 -11.03 15.66 5.71
N TYR A 65 -12.02 14.90 6.17
CA TYR A 65 -13.36 15.43 6.44
C TYR A 65 -13.38 16.44 7.59
N ASN A 66 -12.57 16.20 8.63
CA ASN A 66 -12.49 17.03 9.84
C ASN A 66 -11.54 18.23 9.70
N GLU A 67 -10.73 18.33 8.65
CA GLU A 67 -9.89 19.51 8.34
C GLU A 67 -10.72 20.68 7.76
N LYS A 68 -11.99 20.80 8.19
CA LYS A 68 -12.95 21.81 7.77
C LYS A 68 -13.23 22.83 8.88
#